data_AF-A0AA39UTT5-F1
#
_entry.id   AF-A0AA39UTT5-F1
#
_cell.length_a   1.000
_cell.length_b   1.000
_cell.length_c   1.000
_cell.angle_alpha   90.00
_cell.angle_beta   90.00
_cell.angle_gamma   90.00
#
_symmetry.space_group_name_H-M   'P 1'
#
loop_
_entity.id
_entity.type
_entity.pdbx_description
1 polymer ?
#
loop_
_entity_poly.entity_id
_entity_poly.type
_entity_poly.pdbx_seq_one_letter_code
_entity_poly.pdbx_strand_id
1 'polypeptide(L)'
;MYRGNSRGGFQRGGARGGRGGGRGGFQQRDMGPPDTVLEMGTFVHAVEDEMLCSSLLPDKVPYFNAPIYLQNKSVIGKVDEILGPINEVYFSIKMGEGMVANSFQKGDKVYIGSDKLLPIERFLPKPKVAGGALSCLICSNYVLNVF
;
A
#
# COMPACT_ATOMS: atom_id res chain seq x y z
N MET A 1 -52.17 -51.87 30.53
CA MET A 1 -53.33 -51.10 30.02
C MET A 1 -52.85 -49.67 29.76
N TYR A 2 -52.79 -49.23 28.48
CA TYR A 2 -53.71 -48.22 27.89
C TYR A 2 -53.56 -46.82 28.54
N ARG A 3 -53.37 -45.67 27.89
CA ARG A 3 -53.77 -45.11 26.58
C ARG A 3 -52.97 -43.80 26.37
N GLY A 4 -52.53 -43.48 25.16
CA GLY A 4 -53.13 -42.40 24.34
C GLY A 4 -52.34 -41.08 24.47
N ASN A 5 -51.49 -40.70 23.51
CA ASN A 5 -51.82 -39.96 22.29
C ASN A 5 -52.99 -38.96 22.43
N SER A 6 -52.69 -37.66 22.54
CA SER A 6 -53.43 -36.53 21.94
C SER A 6 -52.71 -35.21 22.28
N ARG A 7 -52.06 -34.55 21.32
CA ARG A 7 -52.61 -33.60 20.33
C ARG A 7 -52.49 -32.15 20.81
N GLY A 8 -51.79 -31.34 20.01
CA GLY A 8 -52.21 -29.96 19.74
C GLY A 8 -51.14 -28.90 19.93
N GLY A 9 -50.74 -28.25 18.84
CA GLY A 9 -49.99 -26.98 18.88
C GLY A 9 -48.80 -26.90 17.90
N PHE A 10 -48.90 -27.31 16.63
CA PHE A 10 -49.46 -26.51 15.54
C PHE A 10 -48.73 -25.16 15.27
N GLN A 11 -47.96 -25.19 14.16
CA GLN A 11 -47.53 -24.10 13.27
C GLN A 11 -46.62 -22.97 13.79
N ARG A 12 -45.38 -22.93 13.28
CA ARG A 12 -45.00 -21.92 12.27
C ARG A 12 -43.58 -22.14 11.74
N GLY A 13 -43.51 -22.37 10.43
CA GLY A 13 -42.60 -21.65 9.55
C GLY A 13 -41.11 -21.92 9.70
N GLY A 14 -40.54 -22.61 8.72
CA GLY A 14 -39.14 -22.37 8.38
C GLY A 14 -38.37 -23.60 7.94
N ALA A 15 -38.78 -24.21 6.82
CA ALA A 15 -37.76 -24.62 5.87
C ALA A 15 -36.96 -23.35 5.48
N ARG A 16 -35.85 -23.09 6.18
CA ARG A 16 -34.97 -21.97 5.85
C ARG A 16 -33.54 -22.31 6.22
N GLY A 17 -32.79 -22.65 5.16
CA GLY A 17 -31.40 -22.25 5.10
C GLY A 17 -30.40 -23.31 5.52
N GLY A 18 -30.31 -24.38 4.71
CA GLY A 18 -28.97 -24.81 4.28
C GLY A 18 -28.30 -23.64 3.57
N ARG A 19 -27.63 -22.75 4.31
CA ARG A 19 -26.74 -21.71 3.78
C ARG A 19 -25.89 -21.11 4.91
N GLY A 20 -25.07 -21.95 5.54
CA GLY A 20 -23.95 -21.50 6.36
C GLY A 20 -22.68 -21.35 5.51
N GLY A 21 -22.81 -20.81 4.29
CA GLY A 21 -21.67 -20.39 3.49
C GLY A 21 -21.28 -18.98 3.91
N GLY A 22 -19.98 -18.79 4.13
CA GLY A 22 -19.37 -17.46 4.22
C GLY A 22 -19.38 -16.87 5.61
N ARG A 23 -18.34 -17.16 6.39
CA ARG A 23 -17.88 -16.28 7.47
C ARG A 23 -16.45 -16.64 7.82
N GLY A 24 -15.55 -15.71 7.53
CA GLY A 24 -14.20 -15.75 8.08
C GLY A 24 -13.13 -16.30 7.16
N GLY A 25 -13.32 -16.23 5.84
CA GLY A 25 -12.17 -15.98 4.96
C GLY A 25 -11.64 -14.59 5.27
N PHE A 26 -10.97 -14.44 6.41
CA PHE A 26 -9.96 -13.41 6.55
C PHE A 26 -8.95 -13.75 5.47
N GLN A 27 -9.18 -13.15 4.31
CA GLN A 27 -8.22 -13.04 3.24
C GLN A 27 -6.92 -12.71 3.96
N GLN A 28 -6.05 -13.72 4.04
CA GLN A 28 -4.62 -13.51 3.97
C GLN A 28 -4.52 -12.62 2.76
N ARG A 29 -4.47 -11.29 2.98
CA ARG A 29 -4.26 -10.34 1.90
C ARG A 29 -2.98 -10.83 1.31
N ASP A 30 -3.12 -11.36 0.11
CA ASP A 30 -2.09 -11.94 -0.68
C ASP A 30 -0.80 -11.15 -0.43
N MET A 31 0.10 -11.72 0.38
CA MET A 31 1.53 -11.44 0.30
C MET A 31 2.09 -12.09 -0.99
N GLY A 32 1.24 -12.18 -2.02
CA GLY A 32 1.67 -12.48 -3.37
C GLY A 32 2.54 -11.33 -3.85
N PRO A 33 3.56 -11.62 -4.68
CA PRO A 33 4.33 -10.59 -5.34
C PRO A 33 3.36 -9.57 -5.97
N PRO A 34 3.56 -8.26 -5.76
CA PRO A 34 2.63 -7.25 -6.24
C PRO A 34 2.39 -7.43 -7.75
N ASP A 35 1.11 -7.36 -8.16
CA ASP A 35 0.69 -7.55 -9.56
C ASP A 35 1.41 -6.58 -10.52
N THR A 36 1.81 -5.42 -10.00
CA THR A 36 2.59 -4.40 -10.72
C THR A 36 3.79 -3.96 -9.90
N VAL A 37 4.98 -4.27 -10.40
CA VAL A 37 6.24 -3.69 -9.91
C VAL A 37 6.52 -2.40 -10.68
N LEU A 38 6.77 -1.31 -9.96
CA LEU A 38 7.17 -0.02 -10.53
C LEU A 38 8.67 0.17 -10.37
N GLU A 39 9.28 0.81 -11.37
CA GLU A 39 10.67 1.23 -11.30
C GLU A 39 10.83 2.27 -10.19
N MET A 40 11.59 1.93 -9.15
CA MET A 40 11.77 2.77 -7.96
C MET A 40 12.99 3.68 -8.14
N GLY A 41 14.07 3.14 -8.71
CA GLY A 41 15.34 3.81 -8.74
C GLY A 41 16.45 3.03 -9.43
N THR A 42 17.64 3.61 -9.39
CA THR A 42 18.87 3.02 -9.90
C THR A 42 19.89 2.88 -8.79
N PHE A 43 20.66 1.78 -8.82
CA PHE A 43 21.77 1.56 -7.91
C PHE A 43 22.89 2.58 -8.17
N VAL A 44 23.36 3.22 -7.10
CA VAL A 44 24.41 4.26 -7.12
C VAL A 44 25.69 3.74 -6.51
N HIS A 45 25.62 3.13 -5.33
CA HIS A 45 26.81 2.69 -4.59
C HIS A 45 26.51 1.55 -3.62
N ALA A 46 27.42 0.58 -3.52
CA ALA A 46 27.38 -0.46 -2.50
C ALA A 46 28.09 0.05 -1.24
N VAL A 47 27.46 -0.13 -0.08
CA VAL A 47 27.99 0.23 1.23
C VAL A 47 27.91 -1.01 2.11
N GLU A 48 28.97 -1.82 2.11
CA GLU A 48 29.09 -3.06 2.91
C GLU A 48 27.85 -3.97 2.79
N ASP A 49 26.97 -3.96 3.80
CA ASP A 49 25.75 -4.79 3.89
C ASP A 49 24.48 -4.09 3.36
N GLU A 50 24.63 -2.88 2.83
CA GLU A 50 23.56 -2.05 2.29
C GLU A 50 23.90 -1.55 0.89
N MET A 51 22.86 -1.19 0.15
CA MET A 51 23.00 -0.56 -1.17
C MET A 51 22.28 0.77 -1.21
N LEU A 52 22.98 1.78 -1.71
CA LEU A 52 22.44 3.12 -1.94
C LEU A 52 21.87 3.21 -3.35
N CYS A 53 20.59 3.58 -3.43
CA CYS A 53 19.88 3.79 -4.68
C CYS A 53 19.36 5.22 -4.78
N SER A 54 19.38 5.78 -5.99
CA SER A 54 18.73 7.05 -6.32
C SER A 54 17.32 6.78 -6.82
N SER A 55 16.34 7.50 -6.30
CA SER A 55 14.98 7.44 -6.79
C SER A 55 14.85 8.11 -8.16
N LEU A 56 14.09 7.48 -9.05
CA LEU A 56 13.73 8.06 -10.35
C LEU A 56 12.37 8.80 -10.30
N LEU A 57 11.63 8.64 -9.19
CA LEU A 57 10.28 9.17 -9.03
C LEU A 57 10.30 10.34 -8.03
N PRO A 58 10.34 11.61 -8.46
CA PRO A 58 10.36 12.75 -7.55
C PRO A 58 9.02 12.96 -6.82
N ASP A 59 7.90 12.51 -7.40
CA ASP A 59 6.57 12.77 -6.83
C ASP A 59 6.17 11.76 -5.75
N LYS A 60 6.91 10.65 -5.62
CA LYS A 60 6.56 9.52 -4.76
C LYS A 60 7.76 9.04 -3.96
N VAL A 61 7.55 8.91 -2.66
CA VAL A 61 8.55 8.43 -1.70
C VAL A 61 8.20 6.98 -1.33
N PRO A 62 9.17 6.04 -1.33
CA PRO A 62 8.91 4.67 -0.91
C PRO A 62 8.56 4.59 0.58
N TYR A 63 7.81 3.56 0.98
CA TYR A 63 7.61 3.28 2.39
C TYR A 63 8.91 2.76 3.03
N PHE A 64 9.20 3.21 4.25
CA PHE A 64 10.22 2.59 5.09
C PHE A 64 9.88 1.11 5.33
N ASN A 65 10.90 0.25 5.34
CA ASN A 65 10.78 -1.21 5.43
C ASN A 65 9.98 -1.88 4.30
N ALA A 66 9.77 -1.21 3.16
CA ALA A 66 9.17 -1.85 1.99
C ALA A 66 10.15 -2.85 1.36
N PRO A 67 9.68 -4.04 0.93
CA PRO A 67 10.50 -4.99 0.19
C PRO A 67 10.83 -4.43 -1.20
N ILE A 68 12.10 -4.54 -1.57
CA ILE A 68 12.61 -4.17 -2.90
C ILE A 68 12.82 -5.43 -3.73
N TYR A 69 12.43 -5.33 -4.99
CA TYR A 69 12.47 -6.40 -5.96
C TYR A 69 13.39 -6.04 -7.13
N LEU A 70 13.93 -7.07 -7.77
CA LEU A 70 14.57 -6.97 -9.08
C LEU A 70 13.54 -7.12 -10.21
N GLN A 71 13.97 -6.92 -11.45
CA GLN A 71 13.13 -7.10 -12.65
C GLN A 71 12.55 -8.52 -12.74
N ASN A 72 13.28 -9.52 -12.25
CA ASN A 72 12.87 -10.92 -12.14
C ASN A 72 11.88 -11.17 -10.97
N LYS A 73 11.44 -10.13 -10.27
CA LYS A 73 10.60 -10.18 -9.05
C LYS A 73 11.27 -10.88 -7.85
N SER A 74 12.59 -11.10 -7.86
CA SER A 74 13.29 -11.61 -6.68
C SER A 74 13.44 -10.52 -5.63
N VAL A 75 13.18 -10.86 -4.38
CA VAL A 75 13.39 -9.95 -3.24
C VAL A 75 14.89 -9.77 -3.03
N ILE A 76 15.37 -8.52 -3.05
CA ILE A 76 16.76 -8.19 -2.71
C ILE A 76 16.89 -7.96 -1.21
N GLY A 77 15.93 -7.22 -0.65
CA GLY A 77 16.03 -6.66 0.68
C GLY A 77 14.87 -5.72 0.97
N LYS A 78 15.07 -4.85 1.95
CA LYS A 78 14.08 -3.87 2.40
C LYS A 78 14.68 -2.47 2.50
N VAL A 79 13.87 -1.44 2.27
CA VAL A 79 14.29 -0.04 2.47
C VAL A 79 14.53 0.22 3.97
N ASP A 80 15.70 0.72 4.34
CA ASP A 80 16.01 1.07 5.74
C ASP A 80 15.94 2.59 5.94
N GLU A 81 16.70 3.35 5.14
CA GLU A 81 16.80 4.81 5.26
C GLU A 81 16.41 5.52 3.97
N ILE A 82 15.81 6.70 4.10
CA ILE A 82 15.46 7.60 3.00
C ILE A 82 16.08 8.96 3.32
N LEU A 83 16.90 9.46 2.40
CA LEU A 83 17.74 10.63 2.55
C LEU A 83 17.74 11.47 1.27
N GLY A 84 18.39 12.63 1.30
CA GLY A 84 18.49 13.54 0.16
C GLY A 84 17.42 14.65 0.13
N PRO A 85 17.58 15.62 -0.78
CA PRO A 85 16.61 16.69 -0.98
C PRO A 85 15.32 16.18 -1.63
N ILE A 86 14.24 16.96 -1.52
CA ILE A 86 12.93 16.63 -2.09
C ILE A 86 12.94 16.43 -3.62
N ASN A 87 13.92 17.02 -4.31
CA ASN A 87 14.08 16.91 -5.75
C ASN A 87 14.78 15.61 -6.17
N GLU A 88 15.65 15.08 -5.31
CA GLU A 88 16.49 13.91 -5.57
C GLU A 88 16.60 13.07 -4.31
N VAL A 89 15.66 12.14 -4.16
CA VAL A 89 15.61 11.26 -3.00
C VAL A 89 16.55 10.08 -3.21
N TYR A 90 17.38 9.82 -2.21
CA TYR A 90 18.24 8.64 -2.12
C TYR A 90 17.70 7.72 -1.02
N PHE A 91 17.91 6.42 -1.16
CA PHE A 91 17.48 5.46 -0.14
C PHE A 91 18.47 4.33 0.00
N SER A 92 18.68 3.89 1.24
CA SER A 92 19.47 2.69 1.55
C SER A 92 18.55 1.48 1.61
N ILE A 93 19.04 0.37 1.07
CA ILE A 93 18.36 -0.91 1.12
C ILE A 93 19.24 -1.85 1.93
N LYS A 94 18.66 -2.38 3.00
CA LYS A 94 19.25 -3.45 3.78
C LYS A 94 19.05 -4.77 3.03
N MET A 95 20.16 -5.41 2.72
CA MET A 95 20.15 -6.64 1.94
C MET A 95 19.64 -7.83 2.77
N GLY A 96 18.93 -8.74 2.09
CA GLY A 96 18.51 -10.01 2.67
C GLY A 96 19.64 -11.03 2.73
N GLU A 97 19.43 -12.11 3.48
CA GLU A 97 20.41 -13.18 3.63
C GLU A 97 20.80 -13.78 2.27
N GLY A 98 22.10 -13.76 1.95
CA GLY A 98 22.66 -14.33 0.72
C GLY A 98 22.76 -13.36 -0.47
N MET A 99 22.36 -12.09 -0.32
CA MET A 99 22.55 -11.06 -1.33
C MET A 99 23.74 -10.15 -0.94
N VAL A 100 24.61 -9.81 -1.90
CA VAL A 100 25.83 -9.02 -1.66
C VAL A 100 25.76 -7.70 -2.43
N ALA A 101 26.01 -6.56 -1.79
CA ALA A 101 25.81 -5.25 -2.42
C ALA A 101 26.75 -5.07 -3.62
N ASN A 102 27.95 -5.65 -3.53
CA ASN A 102 28.97 -5.64 -4.56
C ASN A 102 28.59 -6.42 -5.83
N SER A 103 27.53 -7.24 -5.83
CA SER A 103 27.09 -7.90 -7.07
C SER A 103 26.33 -6.96 -8.00
N PHE A 104 25.87 -5.81 -7.50
CA PHE A 104 25.12 -4.83 -8.27
C PHE A 104 26.05 -3.82 -8.94
N GLN A 105 25.71 -3.43 -10.16
CA GLN A 105 26.44 -2.43 -10.92
C GLN A 105 25.70 -1.10 -10.95
N LYS A 106 26.45 -0.01 -11.07
CA LYS A 106 25.88 1.34 -11.23
C LYS A 106 24.96 1.37 -12.44
N GLY A 107 23.69 1.70 -12.21
CA GLY A 107 22.66 1.70 -13.25
C GLY A 107 21.69 0.50 -13.20
N ASP A 108 21.91 -0.48 -12.32
CA ASP A 108 20.92 -1.53 -12.10
C ASP A 108 19.61 -0.94 -11.57
N LYS A 109 18.50 -1.34 -12.19
CA LYS A 109 17.16 -0.85 -11.85
C LYS A 109 16.57 -1.66 -10.69
N VAL A 110 16.07 -0.95 -9.69
CA VAL A 110 15.34 -1.53 -8.56
C VAL A 110 13.85 -1.26 -8.70
N TYR A 111 13.05 -2.21 -8.23
CA TYR A 111 11.61 -2.18 -8.36
C TYR A 111 10.92 -2.29 -7.00
N ILE A 112 9.73 -1.70 -6.90
CA ILE A 112 8.89 -1.72 -5.70
C ILE A 112 7.44 -2.03 -6.06
N GLY A 113 6.68 -2.56 -5.11
CA GLY A 113 5.22 -2.67 -5.25
C GLY A 113 4.57 -1.29 -5.31
N SER A 114 3.62 -1.11 -6.23
CA SER A 114 2.86 0.13 -6.38
C SER A 114 2.04 0.50 -5.13
N ASP A 115 1.74 -0.47 -4.28
CA ASP A 115 1.04 -0.34 -3.00
C ASP A 115 1.91 0.23 -1.87
N LYS A 116 3.24 0.28 -2.06
CA LYS A 116 4.23 0.74 -1.08
C LYS A 116 4.87 2.09 -1.47
N LEU A 117 4.09 3.00 -2.04
CA LEU A 117 4.53 4.36 -2.38
C LEU A 117 3.65 5.42 -1.68
N LEU A 118 4.28 6.45 -1.09
CA LEU A 118 3.62 7.62 -0.52
C LEU A 118 3.77 8.84 -1.45
N PRO A 119 2.72 9.64 -1.64
CA PRO A 119 2.85 10.91 -2.35
C PRO A 119 3.66 11.92 -1.53
N ILE A 120 4.53 12.66 -2.19
CA ILE A 120 5.46 13.61 -1.55
C ILE A 120 4.75 14.75 -0.79
N GLU A 121 3.53 15.09 -1.20
CA GLU A 121 2.65 16.06 -0.54
C GLU A 121 2.38 15.74 0.94
N ARG A 122 2.53 14.47 1.35
CA ARG A 122 2.40 14.10 2.77
C ARG A 122 3.60 14.52 3.61
N PHE A 123 4.76 14.70 2.98
CA PHE A 123 5.99 15.15 3.63
C PHE A 123 6.12 16.67 3.58
N LEU A 124 5.44 17.34 2.63
CA LEU A 124 5.30 18.79 2.64
C LEU A 124 4.35 19.23 3.76
N PRO A 125 4.71 20.25 4.57
CA PRO A 125 3.80 20.78 5.58
C PRO A 125 2.57 21.33 4.87
N LYS A 126 1.41 20.73 5.15
CA LYS A 126 0.14 21.32 4.72
C LYS A 126 0.08 22.73 5.31
N PRO A 127 -0.26 23.77 4.53
CA PRO A 127 -0.55 25.07 5.11
C PRO A 127 -1.60 24.85 6.19
N LYS A 128 -1.27 25.24 7.44
CA LYS A 128 -2.25 25.22 8.54
C LYS A 128 -3.43 26.06 8.05
N VAL A 129 -4.57 25.42 7.81
CA VAL A 129 -5.82 26.15 7.66
C VAL A 129 -6.05 26.82 9.00
N ALA A 130 -5.75 28.11 9.06
CA ALA A 130 -6.06 28.95 10.19
C ALA A 130 -7.59 29.04 10.28
N GLY A 131 -8.17 28.33 11.24
CA GLY A 131 -9.51 28.59 11.76
C GLY A 131 -10.67 28.19 10.84
N GLY A 132 -11.67 27.55 11.43
CA GLY A 132 -12.91 27.26 10.74
C GLY A 132 -13.64 28.54 10.33
N ALA A 133 -14.08 28.57 9.08
CA ALA A 133 -15.25 29.33 8.67
C ALA A 133 -15.93 28.53 7.55
N LEU A 134 -17.06 27.90 7.92
CA LEU A 134 -18.22 27.55 7.10
C LEU A 134 -17.96 27.29 5.61
N SER A 135 -17.85 26.00 5.28
CA SER A 135 -18.32 25.51 3.99
C SER A 135 -19.83 25.78 3.88
N CYS A 136 -20.20 26.91 3.30
CA CYS A 136 -21.52 27.07 2.70
C CYS A 136 -21.34 27.12 1.18
N LEU A 137 -21.58 25.94 0.60
CA LEU A 137 -22.22 25.72 -0.69
C LEU A 137 -22.41 26.98 -1.55
N ILE A 138 -21.44 27.28 -2.40
CA ILE A 138 -21.76 27.83 -3.72
C ILE A 138 -21.10 26.92 -4.74
N CYS A 139 -21.81 25.80 -4.93
CA CYS A 139 -21.87 25.13 -6.21
C CYS A 139 -22.08 26.18 -7.32
N SER A 140 -21.27 26.06 -8.36
CA SER A 140 -21.69 26.17 -9.77
C SER A 140 -22.45 27.43 -10.23
N ASN A 141 -21.78 28.20 -11.09
CA ASN A 141 -22.33 28.61 -12.40
C ASN A 141 -23.36 29.74 -12.53
N TYR A 142 -23.45 30.76 -11.65
CA TYR A 142 -24.32 31.92 -11.97
C TYR A 142 -23.93 33.24 -11.29
N VAL A 143 -22.76 33.85 -11.60
CA VAL A 143 -22.60 35.32 -11.47
C VAL A 143 -21.55 35.81 -12.46
N LEU A 144 -21.89 35.77 -13.75
CA LEU A 144 -21.18 36.53 -14.78
C LEU A 144 -22.23 37.26 -15.61
N ASN A 145 -22.98 38.14 -14.94
CA ASN A 145 -23.70 39.28 -15.50
C ASN A 145 -24.37 40.04 -14.36
N VAL A 146 -24.37 41.37 -14.48
CA VAL A 146 -24.89 42.40 -13.55
C VAL A 146 -23.93 42.79 -12.42
N PHE A 147 -22.90 43.56 -12.75
CA PHE A 147 -22.83 45.01 -12.52
C PHE A 147 -21.63 45.61 -13.27
#